data_AF-A0A1I2U928-F1
#
_entry.id   AF-A0A1I2U928-F1
#
_cell.length_a   1.000
_cell.length_b   1.000
_cell.length_c   1.000
_cell.angle_alpha   90.00
_cell.angle_beta   90.00
_cell.angle_gamma   90.00
#
_symmetry.space_group_name_H-M   'P 1'
#
loop_
_entity.id
_entity.type
_entity.pdbx_description
1 polymer ?
#
loop_
_entity_poly.entity_id
_entity_poly.type
_entity_poly.pdbx_seq_one_letter_code
_entity_poly.pdbx_strand_id
1 'polypeptide(L)'
;MTDYLEVTLIIYEPGKEYLLMQNPNRNYDDYYSDYRPRKRRSSGGGCLSTVIVIALIIFGISFAKDALKPYYNDLINAAVDICEDYGFDTLLPDGIPGIIDKHTTETGADSSKESTEESRIPSSYDAANEKDRSESDVSADTDADKDSIKEGIDKFTGNNCDITDESQAGYYCYNLLNDDSKTLYREILDSLINWKKRNVSTVDSSELNTVYNYVIADHPEIFYTSGLNYTQHLVNGVTTGISIEGKYTMSHEDALSYESSLIPAIQNILATVPGYLDGKETDDFTKIKYIYDYIISNTDYVLGADENQNIISVLLNHRSVCNGYAKTFQYLSQLLGIPSVLVCGYADGGLHAWNVVLMDGAWYQMDVTFGEYQTTNGGNDSSIISYAYFGLTDTEMYANHSLYNTIPVPTCSAAADNYYVKTGTYFTSADISEIGELIRKAQSNGEHVFQLRTDTDETMQTIIDKLFSQQLIYNYLTNVRSCSYAPVPSQNTLIITF
;
A
#
# COMPACT_ATOMS: atom_id res chain seq x y z
N MET A 1 48.22 -4.09 23.10
CA MET A 1 47.57 -4.60 21.88
C MET A 1 46.09 -4.50 22.14
N THR A 2 45.45 -3.50 21.55
CA THR A 2 43.99 -3.44 21.49
C THR A 2 43.63 -4.31 20.30
N ASP A 3 43.17 -5.53 20.56
CA ASP A 3 42.73 -6.45 19.51
C ASP A 3 41.42 -5.89 18.94
N TYR A 4 41.46 -5.43 17.69
CA TYR A 4 40.27 -5.05 16.94
C TYR A 4 39.61 -6.33 16.44
N LEU A 5 38.39 -6.60 16.91
CA LEU A 5 37.53 -7.65 16.39
C LEU A 5 36.51 -6.98 15.46
N GLU A 6 36.61 -7.25 14.16
CA GLU A 6 35.56 -6.91 13.20
C GLU A 6 34.54 -8.04 13.16
N VAL A 7 33.28 -7.73 13.47
CA VAL A 7 32.18 -8.67 13.33
C VAL A 7 31.26 -8.13 12.24
N THR A 8 31.18 -8.86 11.12
CA THR A 8 30.19 -8.59 10.06
C THR A 8 28.89 -9.26 10.44
N LEU A 9 27.85 -8.47 10.67
CA LEU A 9 26.50 -8.95 10.92
C LEU A 9 25.63 -8.56 9.73
N ILE A 10 24.79 -9.49 9.29
CA ILE A 10 23.74 -9.20 8.31
C ILE A 10 22.50 -8.86 9.14
N ILE A 11 21.88 -7.71 8.91
CA ILE A 11 20.59 -7.41 9.56
C ILE A 11 19.58 -8.45 9.06
N TYR A 12 19.15 -9.31 9.96
CA TYR A 12 17.90 -10.04 9.89
C TYR A 12 17.27 -9.99 11.30
N GLU A 13 16.02 -9.52 11.38
CA GLU A 13 15.08 -9.46 12.54
C GLU A 13 14.82 -8.07 13.13
N PRO A 14 13.67 -7.82 13.82
CA PRO A 14 12.29 -8.26 13.61
C PRO A 14 11.56 -7.31 12.64
N GLY A 15 10.61 -7.81 11.84
CA GLY A 15 10.24 -7.09 10.60
C GLY A 15 10.37 -7.91 9.33
N LYS A 16 10.65 -9.22 9.43
CA LYS A 16 11.03 -10.08 8.28
C LYS A 16 10.11 -9.89 7.09
N GLU A 17 8.82 -9.61 7.31
CA GLU A 17 7.78 -9.39 6.30
C GLU A 17 7.83 -8.01 5.63
N TYR A 18 8.14 -6.92 6.36
CA TYR A 18 8.38 -5.61 5.78
C TYR A 18 9.66 -5.59 4.93
N LEU A 19 10.74 -6.18 5.45
CA LEU A 19 11.97 -6.36 4.71
C LEU A 19 11.78 -7.33 3.52
N LEU A 20 10.87 -8.31 3.63
CA LEU A 20 10.48 -9.17 2.51
C LEU A 20 9.78 -8.36 1.41
N MET A 21 8.86 -7.46 1.76
CA MET A 21 8.25 -6.55 0.78
C MET A 21 9.30 -5.64 0.15
N GLN A 22 10.26 -5.14 0.93
CA GLN A 22 11.28 -4.26 0.38
C GLN A 22 12.42 -4.97 -0.37
N ASN A 23 12.46 -6.31 -0.41
CA ASN A 23 13.56 -7.07 -1.00
C ASN A 23 13.31 -7.40 -2.49
N PRO A 24 14.09 -6.83 -3.43
CA PRO A 24 13.94 -7.09 -4.87
C PRO A 24 14.24 -8.56 -5.26
N ASN A 25 15.03 -9.27 -4.45
CA ASN A 25 15.53 -10.62 -4.74
C ASN A 25 14.73 -11.75 -4.07
N ARG A 26 13.71 -11.45 -3.26
CA ARG A 26 12.85 -12.49 -2.68
C ARG A 26 11.52 -12.52 -3.42
N ASN A 27 11.36 -13.59 -4.19
CA ASN A 27 10.16 -13.82 -4.97
C ASN A 27 8.97 -14.00 -4.01
N TYR A 28 8.01 -13.07 -4.08
CA TYR A 28 6.75 -13.08 -3.33
C TYR A 28 5.93 -14.38 -3.54
N ASP A 29 6.27 -15.12 -4.61
CA ASP A 29 5.67 -16.37 -5.03
C ASP A 29 5.71 -17.50 -3.97
N ASP A 30 6.69 -17.51 -3.06
CA ASP A 30 6.79 -18.59 -2.06
C ASP A 30 5.60 -18.59 -1.08
N TYR A 31 5.03 -17.42 -0.74
CA TYR A 31 3.89 -17.31 0.17
C TYR A 31 2.54 -17.68 -0.47
N TYR A 32 2.37 -17.44 -1.78
CA TYR A 32 1.15 -17.77 -2.51
C TYR A 32 1.16 -19.17 -3.13
N SER A 33 2.30 -19.88 -3.11
CA SER A 33 2.43 -21.22 -3.67
C SER A 33 1.55 -22.28 -2.98
N ASP A 34 1.11 -22.04 -1.75
CA ASP A 34 0.22 -22.93 -0.98
C ASP A 34 -1.28 -22.71 -1.23
N TYR A 35 -1.68 -21.64 -1.91
CA TYR A 35 -3.08 -21.28 -2.15
C TYR A 35 -3.55 -21.51 -3.60
N ARG A 36 -3.16 -22.64 -4.20
CA ARG A 36 -3.85 -23.16 -5.39
C ARG A 36 -4.91 -24.20 -5.00
N PRO A 37 -6.16 -24.13 -5.50
CA PRO A 37 -7.03 -25.30 -5.51
C PRO A 37 -6.42 -26.33 -6.47
N ARG A 38 -5.64 -27.27 -5.92
CA ARG A 38 -5.00 -28.33 -6.71
C ARG A 38 -6.06 -29.22 -7.36
N LYS A 39 -6.07 -29.25 -8.69
CA LYS A 39 -6.67 -30.34 -9.48
C LYS A 39 -6.08 -31.67 -8.99
N ARG A 40 -6.97 -32.58 -8.58
CA ARG A 40 -6.68 -33.96 -8.19
C ARG A 40 -5.70 -34.64 -9.15
N ARG A 41 -4.50 -34.98 -8.67
CA ARG A 41 -3.76 -36.19 -9.07
C ARG A 41 -3.22 -36.88 -7.82
N SER A 42 -3.48 -38.17 -7.76
CA SER A 42 -3.14 -39.09 -6.68
C SER A 42 -1.64 -39.41 -6.62
N SER A 43 -1.01 -39.21 -5.47
CA SER A 43 -0.30 -40.26 -4.69
C SER A 43 0.69 -39.64 -3.68
N GLY A 44 0.56 -40.02 -2.40
CA GLY A 44 1.63 -39.92 -1.37
C GLY A 44 1.71 -38.64 -0.56
N GLY A 45 0.75 -38.41 0.34
CA GLY A 45 0.83 -37.37 1.38
C GLY A 45 1.11 -37.97 2.76
N GLY A 46 1.86 -37.26 3.60
CA GLY A 46 2.02 -37.63 5.01
C GLY A 46 3.13 -36.84 5.70
N CYS A 47 2.82 -35.63 6.20
CA CYS A 47 3.42 -35.09 7.42
C CYS A 47 2.68 -33.81 7.89
N LEU A 48 2.36 -32.89 6.97
CA LEU A 48 1.82 -31.57 7.34
C LEU A 48 0.35 -31.59 7.81
N SER A 49 -0.48 -32.49 7.25
CA SER A 49 -1.89 -32.64 7.65
C SER A 49 -2.06 -33.23 9.05
N THR A 50 -1.10 -34.02 9.51
CA THR A 50 -1.17 -34.71 10.82
C THR A 50 -0.89 -33.73 11.95
N VAL A 51 0.04 -32.79 11.76
CA VAL A 51 0.39 -31.74 12.74
C VAL A 51 -0.78 -30.80 12.99
N ILE A 52 -1.51 -30.41 11.94
CA ILE A 52 -2.69 -29.54 12.03
C ILE A 52 -3.84 -30.26 12.76
N VAL A 53 -4.05 -31.55 12.50
CA VAL A 53 -5.07 -32.36 13.19
C VAL A 53 -4.74 -32.53 14.67
N ILE A 54 -3.47 -32.76 15.03
CA ILE A 54 -3.04 -32.89 16.43
C ILE A 54 -3.20 -31.55 17.17
N ALA A 55 -2.83 -30.43 16.55
CA ALA A 55 -3.03 -29.09 17.13
C ALA A 55 -4.52 -28.77 17.37
N LEU A 56 -5.40 -29.14 16.43
CA LEU A 56 -6.85 -28.95 16.57
C LEU A 56 -7.46 -29.86 17.65
N ILE A 57 -6.92 -31.07 17.84
CA ILE A 57 -7.34 -31.98 18.92
C ILE A 57 -6.90 -31.43 20.28
N ILE A 58 -5.65 -30.96 20.42
CA ILE A 58 -5.13 -30.35 21.66
C ILE A 58 -5.90 -29.06 22.00
N PHE A 59 -6.22 -28.25 20.98
CA PHE A 59 -7.02 -27.04 21.14
C PHE A 59 -8.47 -27.35 21.54
N GLY A 60 -9.07 -28.39 20.95
CA GLY A 60 -10.41 -28.87 21.32
C GLY A 60 -10.49 -29.42 22.76
N ILE A 61 -9.46 -30.14 23.21
CA ILE A 61 -9.35 -30.64 24.59
C ILE A 61 -9.23 -29.48 25.59
N SER A 62 -8.58 -28.39 25.21
CA SER A 62 -8.41 -27.20 26.04
C SER A 62 -9.74 -26.44 26.28
N PHE A 63 -10.70 -26.55 25.36
CA PHE A 63 -12.04 -25.94 25.47
C PHE A 63 -13.08 -26.81 26.19
N ALA A 64 -12.80 -28.10 26.40
CA ALA A 64 -13.75 -29.07 26.99
C ALA A 64 -13.32 -29.59 28.40
N LYS A 65 -12.54 -28.79 29.14
CA LYS A 65 -11.91 -29.16 30.43
C LYS A 65 -12.88 -29.71 31.49
N ASP A 66 -14.13 -29.26 31.53
CA ASP A 66 -15.08 -29.69 32.56
C ASP A 66 -15.86 -30.96 32.19
N ALA A 67 -15.96 -31.31 30.89
CA ALA A 67 -16.68 -32.50 30.43
C ALA A 67 -15.78 -33.75 30.29
N LEU A 68 -14.47 -33.57 30.10
CA LEU A 68 -13.51 -34.66 29.82
C LEU A 68 -12.55 -34.98 30.97
N LYS A 69 -12.77 -34.38 32.14
CA LYS A 69 -11.94 -34.53 33.35
C LYS A 69 -11.56 -35.98 33.72
N PRO A 70 -12.44 -37.01 33.56
CA PRO A 70 -12.09 -38.39 33.87
C PRO A 70 -11.10 -39.04 32.88
N TYR A 71 -11.00 -38.53 31.66
CA TYR A 71 -10.22 -39.11 30.55
C TYR A 71 -9.00 -38.27 30.17
N TYR A 72 -8.76 -37.19 30.92
CA TYR A 72 -7.76 -36.17 30.62
C TYR A 72 -6.33 -36.74 30.57
N ASN A 73 -6.00 -37.65 31.48
CA ASN A 73 -4.68 -38.28 31.53
C ASN A 73 -4.48 -39.29 30.39
N ASP A 74 -5.53 -40.02 30.00
CA ASP A 74 -5.45 -41.00 28.90
C ASP A 74 -5.30 -40.31 27.53
N LEU A 75 -5.96 -39.17 27.35
CA LEU A 75 -5.84 -38.34 26.14
C LEU A 75 -4.47 -37.68 26.02
N ILE A 76 -3.88 -37.26 27.14
CA ILE A 76 -2.51 -36.70 27.16
C ILE A 76 -1.50 -37.80 26.85
N ASN A 77 -1.62 -38.99 27.44
CA ASN A 77 -0.71 -40.09 27.15
C ASN A 77 -0.78 -40.55 25.68
N ALA A 78 -1.99 -40.61 25.09
CA ALA A 78 -2.15 -40.92 23.67
C ALA A 78 -1.56 -39.84 22.75
N ALA A 79 -1.59 -38.56 23.15
CA ALA A 79 -0.95 -37.48 22.40
C ALA A 79 0.59 -37.53 22.50
N VAL A 80 1.12 -37.90 23.67
CA VAL A 80 2.56 -38.09 23.90
C VAL A 80 3.10 -39.27 23.09
N ASP A 81 2.43 -40.42 23.08
CA ASP A 81 2.82 -41.59 22.28
C ASP A 81 2.87 -41.26 20.77
N ILE A 82 1.93 -40.44 20.29
CA ILE A 82 1.91 -39.98 18.89
C ILE A 82 3.04 -38.98 18.61
N CYS A 83 3.42 -38.12 19.56
CA CYS A 83 4.54 -37.21 19.38
C CYS A 83 5.90 -37.93 19.34
N GLU A 84 6.07 -39.00 20.13
CA GLU A 84 7.28 -39.84 20.14
C GLU A 84 7.44 -40.63 18.84
N ASP A 85 6.36 -41.21 18.29
CA ASP A 85 6.40 -41.98 17.03
C ASP A 85 6.77 -41.13 15.79
N TYR A 86 6.61 -39.80 15.87
CA TYR A 86 6.90 -38.85 14.79
C TYR A 86 8.06 -37.89 15.07
N GLY A 87 8.75 -38.03 16.22
CA GLY A 87 10.02 -37.33 16.52
C GLY A 87 9.90 -35.84 16.84
N PHE A 88 8.82 -35.41 17.49
CA PHE A 88 8.58 -34.00 17.87
C PHE A 88 8.70 -33.77 19.39
N ASP A 89 9.92 -33.75 19.93
CA ASP A 89 10.17 -33.65 21.38
C ASP A 89 10.06 -32.23 21.99
N THR A 90 9.55 -31.22 21.28
CA THR A 90 9.65 -29.80 21.73
C THR A 90 8.35 -28.99 21.72
N LEU A 91 7.18 -29.63 21.66
CA LEU A 91 5.89 -28.93 21.73
C LEU A 91 5.03 -29.42 22.90
N LEU A 92 5.49 -29.19 24.12
CA LEU A 92 4.62 -29.18 25.30
C LEU A 92 4.79 -27.84 26.04
N PRO A 93 3.70 -27.10 26.33
CA PRO A 93 3.78 -25.87 27.11
C PRO A 93 4.09 -26.17 28.58
N ASP A 94 5.09 -25.49 29.15
CA ASP A 94 5.36 -25.49 30.58
C ASP A 94 4.32 -24.66 31.36
N GLY A 95 3.66 -25.30 32.33
CA GLY A 95 3.25 -24.68 33.61
C GLY A 95 1.88 -23.97 33.71
N ILE A 96 0.89 -24.65 34.31
CA ILE A 96 -0.15 -24.04 35.17
C ILE A 96 -0.35 -24.97 36.38
N PRO A 97 -0.17 -24.53 37.64
CA PRO A 97 -1.35 -24.11 38.46
C PRO A 97 -1.16 -23.10 39.61
N GLY A 98 -2.27 -22.41 39.96
CA GLY A 98 -2.60 -21.88 41.31
C GLY A 98 -3.16 -20.45 41.34
N ILE A 99 -4.47 -20.22 41.21
CA ILE A 99 -5.48 -20.07 42.28
C ILE A 99 -5.06 -19.10 43.40
N ILE A 100 -5.75 -17.95 43.54
CA ILE A 100 -6.39 -17.44 44.77
C ILE A 100 -7.27 -16.20 44.42
N ASP A 101 -8.53 -16.31 44.82
CA ASP A 101 -9.55 -15.26 44.95
C ASP A 101 -9.09 -14.01 45.71
N LYS A 102 -9.66 -12.84 45.34
CA LYS A 102 -10.44 -12.01 46.28
C LYS A 102 -11.14 -10.82 45.60
N HIS A 103 -12.48 -10.90 45.61
CA HIS A 103 -13.46 -9.86 45.91
C HIS A 103 -12.97 -8.43 46.22
N THR A 104 -13.62 -7.42 45.62
CA THR A 104 -14.57 -6.44 46.22
C THR A 104 -14.73 -5.21 45.29
N THR A 105 -15.91 -5.00 44.66
CA THR A 105 -17.01 -4.04 45.01
C THR A 105 -16.55 -2.57 44.99
N GLU A 106 -17.04 -1.69 44.12
CA GLU A 106 -18.34 -0.98 44.12
C GLU A 106 -18.03 0.53 43.99
N THR A 107 -18.53 1.22 42.96
CA THR A 107 -19.50 2.35 42.99
C THR A 107 -18.84 3.54 42.26
N GLY A 108 -19.48 4.42 41.49
CA GLY A 108 -20.88 4.68 41.19
C GLY A 108 -21.02 6.19 40.94
N ALA A 109 -21.69 6.58 39.85
CA ALA A 109 -22.32 7.89 39.58
C ALA A 109 -21.40 9.14 39.47
N ASP A 110 -21.73 10.24 38.81
CA ASP A 110 -22.70 10.68 37.80
C ASP A 110 -22.39 12.19 37.60
N SER A 111 -22.91 12.76 36.51
CA SER A 111 -23.30 14.15 36.31
C SER A 111 -22.53 15.00 35.27
N SER A 112 -23.34 15.26 34.24
CA SER A 112 -23.41 16.27 33.20
C SER A 112 -22.95 17.71 33.48
N LYS A 113 -22.53 18.41 32.41
CA LYS A 113 -23.13 19.63 31.78
C LYS A 113 -22.11 20.18 30.76
N GLU A 114 -22.34 20.15 29.45
CA GLU A 114 -23.19 21.03 28.61
C GLU A 114 -22.71 22.50 28.57
N SER A 115 -22.19 22.93 27.41
CA SER A 115 -22.42 24.26 26.83
C SER A 115 -22.04 24.29 25.34
N THR A 116 -23.01 24.66 24.53
CA THR A 116 -23.04 24.95 23.09
C THR A 116 -22.38 26.29 22.73
N GLU A 117 -21.81 26.42 21.53
CA GLU A 117 -22.00 27.62 20.70
C GLU A 117 -21.77 27.35 19.20
N GLU A 118 -22.68 27.89 18.40
CA GLU A 118 -22.87 27.77 16.95
C GLU A 118 -22.53 29.12 16.30
N SER A 119 -22.02 29.15 15.05
CA SER A 119 -22.22 30.26 14.06
C SER A 119 -21.23 30.12 12.89
N ARG A 120 -21.65 29.56 11.74
CA ARG A 120 -22.18 30.24 10.52
C ARG A 120 -21.16 30.94 9.61
N ILE A 121 -21.06 30.38 8.41
CA ILE A 121 -20.59 30.92 7.12
C ILE A 121 -21.58 31.97 6.59
N PRO A 122 -21.15 32.85 5.66
CA PRO A 122 -21.92 32.99 4.43
C PRO A 122 -21.09 32.94 3.14
N SER A 123 -21.75 32.37 2.12
CA SER A 123 -21.41 32.20 0.71
C SER A 123 -21.69 33.46 -0.11
N SER A 124 -21.06 33.61 -1.29
CA SER A 124 -21.71 33.93 -2.58
C SER A 124 -20.68 34.07 -3.72
N TYR A 125 -20.69 33.20 -4.75
CA TYR A 125 -21.24 33.42 -6.12
C TYR A 125 -20.53 34.50 -6.97
N ASP A 126 -19.94 34.13 -8.11
CA ASP A 126 -20.60 34.24 -9.43
C ASP A 126 -19.70 33.80 -10.61
N ALA A 127 -20.37 33.24 -11.63
CA ALA A 127 -19.84 32.71 -12.87
C ALA A 127 -19.88 33.74 -14.02
N ALA A 128 -18.99 33.62 -15.02
CA ALA A 128 -19.27 34.07 -16.38
C ALA A 128 -18.40 33.38 -17.46
N ASN A 129 -19.10 32.99 -18.53
CA ASN A 129 -18.71 32.43 -19.83
C ASN A 129 -17.80 33.32 -20.69
N GLU A 130 -17.00 32.71 -21.58
CA GLU A 130 -16.99 32.86 -23.07
C GLU A 130 -15.73 32.18 -23.67
N LYS A 131 -15.86 31.09 -24.42
CA LYS A 131 -15.92 30.96 -25.90
C LYS A 131 -14.70 31.46 -26.71
N ASP A 132 -14.04 30.46 -27.32
CA ASP A 132 -13.66 30.36 -28.74
C ASP A 132 -12.41 31.14 -29.24
N ARG A 133 -11.31 30.40 -29.55
CA ARG A 133 -10.45 30.63 -30.72
C ARG A 133 -9.37 29.55 -30.96
N SER A 134 -9.62 28.81 -32.04
CA SER A 134 -8.72 28.35 -33.13
C SER A 134 -7.21 28.13 -32.90
N GLU A 135 -6.79 26.93 -33.33
CA GLU A 135 -5.45 26.47 -33.70
C GLU A 135 -4.61 27.47 -34.53
N SER A 136 -3.38 27.74 -34.08
CA SER A 136 -2.15 27.71 -34.89
C SER A 136 -0.94 28.12 -34.05
N ASP A 137 0.17 27.42 -34.23
CA ASP A 137 1.54 27.67 -33.72
C ASP A 137 1.96 26.98 -32.41
N VAL A 138 2.24 25.67 -32.53
CA VAL A 138 3.07 24.92 -31.56
C VAL A 138 4.27 24.36 -32.32
N SER A 139 5.40 25.07 -32.31
CA SER A 139 6.73 24.46 -32.55
C SER A 139 7.85 25.44 -32.16
N ALA A 140 8.07 25.61 -30.84
CA ALA A 140 9.31 26.22 -30.32
C ALA A 140 9.58 25.90 -28.83
N ASP A 141 8.56 25.56 -28.02
CA ASP A 141 8.70 25.41 -26.56
C ASP A 141 9.09 24.01 -26.04
N THR A 142 9.13 22.98 -26.89
CA THR A 142 9.28 21.59 -26.41
C THR A 142 10.67 21.23 -25.85
N ASP A 143 11.70 22.02 -26.12
CA ASP A 143 13.06 21.73 -25.65
C ASP A 143 13.36 22.37 -24.29
N ALA A 144 12.78 23.54 -23.98
CA ALA A 144 12.91 24.19 -22.68
C ALA A 144 12.15 23.44 -21.57
N ASP A 145 10.96 22.92 -21.90
CA ASP A 145 10.17 22.11 -20.96
C ASP A 145 10.90 20.80 -20.63
N LYS A 146 11.50 20.13 -21.61
CA LYS A 146 12.27 18.89 -21.37
C LYS A 146 13.50 19.10 -20.48
N ASP A 147 14.20 20.23 -20.63
CA ASP A 147 15.33 20.57 -19.77
C ASP A 147 14.87 20.89 -18.33
N SER A 148 13.72 21.54 -18.14
CA SER A 148 13.15 21.78 -16.80
C SER A 148 12.66 20.51 -16.10
N ILE A 149 12.08 19.57 -16.86
CA ILE A 149 11.68 18.25 -16.35
C ILE A 149 12.92 17.43 -16.02
N LYS A 150 13.98 17.53 -16.83
CA LYS A 150 15.25 16.88 -16.57
C LYS A 150 15.91 17.46 -15.31
N GLU A 151 15.92 18.77 -15.10
CA GLU A 151 16.41 19.37 -13.84
C GLU A 151 15.58 18.96 -12.62
N GLY A 152 14.24 18.86 -12.77
CA GLY A 152 13.35 18.32 -11.74
C GLY A 152 13.68 16.85 -11.42
N ILE A 153 13.84 16.01 -12.44
CA ILE A 153 14.22 14.61 -12.29
C ILE A 153 15.64 14.48 -11.74
N ASP A 154 16.61 15.26 -12.19
CA ASP A 154 18.01 15.22 -11.71
C ASP A 154 18.08 15.64 -10.22
N LYS A 155 17.23 16.58 -9.79
CA LYS A 155 17.08 16.95 -8.37
C LYS A 155 16.47 15.84 -7.52
N PHE A 156 15.61 14.99 -8.10
CA PHE A 156 14.94 13.88 -7.42
C PHE A 156 15.66 12.52 -7.58
N THR A 157 16.42 12.29 -8.65
CA THR A 157 17.13 11.03 -8.96
C THR A 157 18.54 10.98 -8.36
N GLY A 158 18.93 11.98 -7.55
CA GLY A 158 20.15 11.94 -6.76
C GLY A 158 21.45 12.01 -7.58
N ASN A 159 21.39 12.25 -8.89
CA ASN A 159 22.58 12.42 -9.69
C ASN A 159 23.20 13.80 -9.41
N ASN A 160 24.26 13.80 -8.61
CA ASN A 160 25.21 14.90 -8.40
C ASN A 160 24.77 16.07 -7.49
N CYS A 161 23.75 15.88 -6.64
CA CYS A 161 23.37 16.89 -5.64
C CYS A 161 23.93 16.54 -4.25
N ASP A 162 24.45 17.54 -3.52
CA ASP A 162 24.83 17.35 -2.12
C ASP A 162 23.62 16.91 -1.30
N ILE A 163 23.76 15.84 -0.52
CA ILE A 163 22.70 15.35 0.36
C ILE A 163 22.66 16.25 1.61
N THR A 164 21.72 17.20 1.63
CA THR A 164 21.56 18.20 2.69
C THR A 164 20.18 18.12 3.35
N ASP A 165 19.96 18.87 4.43
CA ASP A 165 18.64 18.99 5.03
C ASP A 165 17.60 19.54 4.05
N GLU A 166 17.99 20.51 3.22
CA GLU A 166 17.10 21.15 2.25
C GLU A 166 16.69 20.20 1.13
N SER A 167 17.59 19.33 0.66
CA SER A 167 17.24 18.35 -0.39
C SER A 167 16.33 17.24 0.13
N GLN A 168 16.34 16.97 1.44
CA GLN A 168 15.54 15.89 2.04
C GLN A 168 14.24 16.39 2.73
N ALA A 169 14.06 17.70 2.92
CA ALA A 169 12.93 18.28 3.65
C ALA A 169 11.53 17.99 3.07
N GLY A 170 11.44 17.53 1.82
CA GLY A 170 10.17 17.12 1.18
C GLY A 170 9.71 15.71 1.54
N TYR A 171 10.60 14.87 2.08
CA TYR A 171 10.30 13.47 2.37
C TYR A 171 9.67 13.28 3.75
N TYR A 172 8.70 12.37 3.83
CA TYR A 172 7.85 12.24 5.00
C TYR A 172 8.61 11.63 6.19
N CYS A 173 9.29 10.49 5.99
CA CYS A 173 9.97 9.81 7.09
C CYS A 173 11.17 10.64 7.58
N TYR A 174 11.87 11.32 6.68
CA TYR A 174 12.92 12.29 7.02
C TYR A 174 12.43 13.36 8.02
N ASN A 175 11.22 13.88 7.81
CA ASN A 175 10.65 14.93 8.66
C ASN A 175 10.20 14.42 10.04
N LEU A 176 10.12 13.11 10.26
CA LEU A 176 9.85 12.51 11.57
C LEU A 176 11.10 12.40 12.45
N LEU A 177 12.30 12.51 11.85
CA LEU A 177 13.57 12.29 12.53
C LEU A 177 14.05 13.55 13.29
N ASN A 178 14.75 13.31 14.40
CA ASN A 178 15.53 14.35 15.08
C ASN A 178 16.84 14.65 14.31
N ASP A 179 17.59 15.69 14.72
CA ASP A 179 18.78 16.15 14.00
C ASP A 179 19.90 15.09 13.89
N ASP A 180 20.09 14.27 14.93
CA ASP A 180 21.09 13.19 14.94
C ASP A 180 20.68 12.09 13.95
N SER A 181 19.43 11.64 14.00
CA SER A 181 18.91 10.60 13.10
C SER A 181 18.77 11.11 11.65
N LYS A 182 18.53 12.42 11.42
CA LYS A 182 18.61 13.05 10.09
C LYS A 182 20.03 13.01 9.53
N THR A 183 21.03 13.20 10.38
CA THR A 183 22.43 13.01 9.97
C THR A 183 22.62 11.57 9.50
N LEU A 184 22.27 10.59 10.34
CA LEU A 184 22.35 9.16 9.98
C LEU A 184 21.60 8.82 8.68
N TYR A 185 20.41 9.39 8.46
CA TYR A 185 19.63 9.20 7.24
C TYR A 185 20.44 9.58 6.00
N ARG A 186 21.02 10.78 6.00
CA ARG A 186 21.82 11.29 4.87
C ARG A 186 23.10 10.46 4.67
N GLU A 187 23.67 9.92 5.74
CA GLU A 187 24.82 9.02 5.64
C GLU A 187 24.44 7.69 4.97
N ILE A 188 23.32 7.08 5.38
CA ILE A 188 22.80 5.86 4.76
C ILE A 188 22.50 6.11 3.29
N LEU A 189 21.78 7.19 2.97
CA LEU A 189 21.44 7.56 1.60
C LEU A 189 22.72 7.73 0.75
N ASP A 190 23.70 8.49 1.25
CA ASP A 190 24.99 8.67 0.57
C ASP A 190 25.74 7.36 0.34
N SER A 191 25.69 6.41 1.28
CA SER A 191 26.30 5.09 1.10
C SER A 191 25.64 4.32 -0.04
N LEU A 192 24.30 4.35 -0.09
CA LEU A 192 23.50 3.63 -1.07
C LEU A 192 23.69 4.19 -2.48
N ILE A 193 23.48 5.50 -2.66
CA ILE A 193 23.50 6.13 -4.00
C ILE A 193 24.90 6.26 -4.58
N ASN A 194 25.94 6.39 -3.73
CA ASN A 194 27.33 6.47 -4.19
C ASN A 194 28.05 5.12 -4.15
N TRP A 195 27.34 4.01 -3.92
CA TRP A 195 27.88 2.65 -3.97
C TRP A 195 29.17 2.47 -3.16
N LYS A 196 29.23 3.07 -1.96
CA LYS A 196 30.46 3.14 -1.16
C LYS A 196 30.25 2.74 0.29
N LYS A 197 31.26 2.06 0.83
CA LYS A 197 31.37 1.81 2.26
C LYS A 197 31.68 3.11 3.01
N ARG A 198 31.02 3.34 4.14
CA ARG A 198 31.32 4.47 5.01
C ARG A 198 31.08 4.16 6.48
N ASN A 199 31.66 4.97 7.35
CA ASN A 199 31.28 5.01 8.76
C ASN A 199 30.01 5.84 8.92
N VAL A 200 29.21 5.49 9.94
CA VAL A 200 28.01 6.24 10.32
C VAL A 200 28.15 6.80 11.73
N SER A 201 27.35 7.82 12.00
CA SER A 201 27.28 8.58 13.24
C SER A 201 26.73 7.78 14.43
N THR A 202 25.94 6.74 14.18
CA THR A 202 25.38 5.88 15.24
C THR A 202 26.25 4.66 15.53
N VAL A 203 26.19 4.20 16.78
CA VAL A 203 26.65 2.87 17.23
C VAL A 203 25.48 1.96 17.62
N ASP A 204 24.24 2.46 17.53
CA ASP A 204 23.02 1.72 17.84
C ASP A 204 22.49 1.05 16.56
N SER A 205 22.52 -0.29 16.53
CA SER A 205 22.00 -1.07 15.41
C SER A 205 20.49 -0.96 15.24
N SER A 206 19.74 -0.68 16.32
CA SER A 206 18.30 -0.48 16.26
C SER A 206 17.96 0.84 15.58
N GLU A 207 18.67 1.91 15.94
CA GLU A 207 18.53 3.21 15.27
C GLU A 207 18.92 3.09 13.78
N LEU A 208 20.04 2.45 13.48
CA LEU A 208 20.46 2.18 12.10
C LEU A 208 19.37 1.48 11.29
N ASN A 209 18.75 0.44 11.84
CA ASN A 209 17.69 -0.30 11.15
C ASN A 209 16.44 0.57 10.93
N THR A 210 16.01 1.33 11.94
CA THR A 210 14.86 2.24 11.81
C THR A 210 15.12 3.30 10.73
N VAL A 211 16.27 3.96 10.77
CA VAL A 211 16.58 5.04 9.81
C VAL A 211 16.81 4.47 8.41
N TYR A 212 17.40 3.28 8.27
CA TYR A 212 17.47 2.58 6.98
C TYR A 212 16.08 2.34 6.37
N ASN A 213 15.12 1.85 7.17
CA ASN A 213 13.75 1.63 6.70
C ASN A 213 13.07 2.94 6.27
N TYR A 214 13.41 4.06 6.91
CA TYR A 214 12.91 5.39 6.53
C TYR A 214 13.50 5.83 5.19
N VAL A 215 14.80 5.63 4.97
CA VAL A 215 15.45 5.93 3.68
C VAL A 215 14.79 5.15 2.54
N ILE A 216 14.62 3.84 2.67
CA ILE A 216 14.03 3.03 1.57
C ILE A 216 12.53 3.32 1.37
N ALA A 217 11.81 3.71 2.42
CA ALA A 217 10.41 4.09 2.29
C ALA A 217 10.22 5.46 1.63
N ASP A 218 11.13 6.41 1.86
CA ASP A 218 11.07 7.73 1.24
C ASP A 218 11.58 7.74 -0.20
N HIS A 219 12.49 6.81 -0.56
CA HIS A 219 13.18 6.76 -1.87
C HIS A 219 12.89 5.50 -2.71
N PRO A 220 11.70 5.39 -3.35
CA PRO A 220 11.36 4.28 -4.25
C PRO A 220 12.32 4.07 -5.44
N GLU A 221 13.04 5.11 -5.84
CA GLU A 221 14.05 5.12 -6.90
C GLU A 221 15.29 4.28 -6.56
N ILE A 222 15.50 3.93 -5.29
CA ILE A 222 16.58 3.01 -4.86
C ILE A 222 16.09 1.56 -5.01
N PHE A 223 15.91 1.11 -6.25
CA PHE A 223 15.40 -0.23 -6.57
C PHE A 223 16.46 -1.35 -6.51
N TYR A 224 17.74 -0.97 -6.44
CA TYR A 224 18.89 -1.87 -6.60
C TYR A 224 19.46 -2.42 -5.29
N THR A 225 18.77 -2.24 -4.15
CA THR A 225 19.24 -2.70 -2.83
C THR A 225 18.25 -3.63 -2.14
N SER A 226 18.78 -4.59 -1.38
CA SER A 226 18.02 -5.53 -0.54
C SER A 226 18.30 -5.38 0.96
N GLY A 227 19.11 -4.38 1.34
CA GLY A 227 19.55 -4.21 2.71
C GLY A 227 20.85 -3.40 2.82
N LEU A 228 21.41 -3.43 4.04
CA LEU A 228 22.78 -2.99 4.32
C LEU A 228 23.62 -4.19 4.76
N ASN A 229 24.88 -4.22 4.35
CA ASN A 229 25.92 -4.93 5.10
C ASN A 229 26.47 -3.93 6.13
N TYR A 230 26.58 -4.33 7.40
CA TYR A 230 27.24 -3.49 8.40
C TYR A 230 28.30 -4.25 9.19
N THR A 231 29.32 -3.52 9.62
CA THR A 231 30.42 -4.01 10.44
C THR A 231 30.45 -3.20 11.73
N GLN A 232 30.40 -3.88 12.88
CA GLN A 232 30.63 -3.24 14.18
C GLN A 232 32.11 -3.25 14.50
N HIS A 233 32.62 -2.09 14.91
CA HIS A 233 33.98 -1.92 15.42
C HIS A 233 33.94 -1.97 16.94
N LEU A 234 34.62 -2.95 17.54
CA LEU A 234 34.61 -3.14 18.99
C LEU A 234 35.95 -2.77 19.63
N VAL A 235 35.87 -2.09 20.77
CA VAL A 235 36.99 -1.89 21.69
C VAL A 235 36.59 -2.43 23.06
N ASN A 236 37.31 -3.44 23.55
CA ASN A 236 37.02 -4.11 24.82
C ASN A 236 35.58 -4.65 24.93
N GLY A 237 35.01 -5.14 23.82
CA GLY A 237 33.64 -5.67 23.77
C GLY A 237 32.54 -4.60 23.70
N VAL A 238 32.89 -3.32 23.57
CA VAL A 238 31.95 -2.22 23.38
C VAL A 238 32.02 -1.72 21.94
N THR A 239 30.88 -1.57 21.28
CA THR A 239 30.79 -0.99 19.93
C THR A 239 31.20 0.48 19.99
N THR A 240 32.26 0.85 19.25
CA THR A 240 32.76 2.22 19.14
C THR A 240 32.52 2.85 17.77
N GLY A 241 32.01 2.07 16.82
CA GLY A 241 31.68 2.56 15.49
C GLY A 241 30.94 1.52 14.67
N ILE A 242 30.18 1.99 13.69
CA ILE A 242 29.57 1.14 12.67
C ILE A 242 30.02 1.63 11.29
N SER A 243 30.40 0.70 10.43
CA SER A 243 30.51 0.95 8.99
C SER A 243 29.38 0.25 8.25
N ILE A 244 28.86 0.88 7.21
CA ILE A 244 27.81 0.33 6.34
C ILE A 244 28.25 0.35 4.87
N GLU A 245 27.64 -0.54 4.09
CA GLU A 245 27.61 -0.52 2.62
C GLU A 245 26.28 -1.12 2.15
N GLY A 246 25.81 -0.72 0.97
CA GLY A 246 24.59 -1.30 0.40
C GLY A 246 24.72 -2.77 0.07
N LYS A 247 23.66 -3.54 0.29
CA LYS A 247 23.55 -4.93 -0.18
C LYS A 247 22.78 -4.95 -1.50
N TYR A 248 23.52 -4.84 -2.59
CA TYR A 248 22.96 -4.66 -3.92
C TYR A 248 22.40 -5.94 -4.53
N THR A 249 21.30 -5.81 -5.28
CA THR A 249 20.62 -6.91 -5.99
C THR A 249 21.07 -7.05 -7.44
N MET A 250 21.68 -6.00 -7.99
CA MET A 250 22.19 -5.91 -9.35
C MET A 250 23.55 -5.22 -9.38
N SER A 251 24.22 -5.23 -10.53
CA SER A 251 25.46 -4.48 -10.70
C SER A 251 25.19 -2.97 -10.80
N HIS A 252 26.19 -2.15 -10.50
CA HIS A 252 26.09 -0.71 -10.68
C HIS A 252 25.84 -0.31 -12.14
N GLU A 253 26.40 -1.06 -13.10
CA GLU A 253 26.16 -0.84 -14.53
C GLU A 253 24.70 -1.11 -14.92
N ASP A 254 24.11 -2.20 -14.40
CA ASP A 254 22.70 -2.51 -14.63
C ASP A 254 21.78 -1.45 -14.01
N ALA A 255 22.08 -1.00 -12.79
CA ALA A 255 21.33 0.06 -12.12
C ALA A 255 21.32 1.37 -12.96
N LEU A 256 22.49 1.81 -13.44
CA LEU A 256 22.61 2.98 -14.32
C LEU A 256 21.86 2.82 -15.64
N SER A 257 21.83 1.59 -16.18
CA SER A 257 21.09 1.26 -17.40
C SER A 257 19.57 1.36 -17.18
N TYR A 258 19.07 0.85 -16.06
CA TYR A 258 17.66 0.99 -15.67
C TYR A 258 17.29 2.45 -15.43
N GLU A 259 18.09 3.19 -14.66
CA GLU A 259 17.87 4.63 -14.43
C GLU A 259 17.77 5.41 -15.75
N SER A 260 18.71 5.16 -16.67
CA SER A 260 18.71 5.79 -17.99
C SER A 260 17.44 5.47 -18.80
N SER A 261 16.88 4.28 -18.62
CA SER A 261 15.65 3.84 -19.29
C SER A 261 14.39 4.38 -18.62
N LEU A 262 14.41 4.57 -17.29
CA LEU A 262 13.31 5.12 -16.51
C LEU A 262 13.08 6.60 -16.79
N ILE A 263 14.13 7.39 -16.96
CA ILE A 263 14.05 8.84 -17.22
C ILE A 263 13.04 9.18 -18.32
N PRO A 264 13.17 8.69 -19.57
CA PRO A 264 12.21 9.03 -20.63
C PRO A 264 10.80 8.49 -20.35
N ALA A 265 10.64 7.34 -19.69
CA ALA A 265 9.33 6.80 -19.33
C ALA A 265 8.61 7.75 -18.36
N ILE A 266 9.31 8.18 -17.29
CA ILE A 266 8.79 9.11 -16.29
C ILE A 266 8.47 10.47 -16.94
N GLN A 267 9.39 11.01 -17.75
CA GLN A 267 9.18 12.28 -18.44
C GLN A 267 7.91 12.28 -19.30
N ASN A 268 7.67 11.19 -20.04
CA ASN A 268 6.49 11.06 -20.87
C ASN A 268 5.20 11.02 -20.04
N ILE A 269 5.21 10.39 -18.86
CA ILE A 269 4.06 10.34 -17.96
C ILE A 269 3.79 11.72 -17.37
N LEU A 270 4.81 12.37 -16.80
CA LEU A 270 4.65 13.67 -16.15
C LEU A 270 4.19 14.73 -17.16
N ALA A 271 4.72 14.69 -18.39
CA ALA A 271 4.33 15.58 -19.47
C ALA A 271 2.82 15.53 -19.81
N THR A 272 2.14 14.43 -19.50
CA THR A 272 0.71 14.26 -19.78
C THR A 272 -0.17 14.51 -18.55
N VAL A 273 0.41 14.77 -17.38
CA VAL A 273 -0.35 15.13 -16.17
C VAL A 273 -0.93 16.53 -16.33
N PRO A 274 -2.25 16.72 -16.09
CA PRO A 274 -2.87 18.04 -16.14
C PRO A 274 -2.19 19.05 -15.20
N GLY A 275 -1.89 20.24 -15.72
CA GLY A 275 -1.24 21.32 -14.97
C GLY A 275 0.28 21.21 -14.84
N TYR A 276 0.90 20.11 -15.29
CA TYR A 276 2.34 19.90 -15.08
C TYR A 276 3.21 20.76 -16.01
N LEU A 277 2.98 20.71 -17.33
CA LEU A 277 3.77 21.49 -18.30
C LEU A 277 3.23 22.89 -18.53
N ASP A 278 1.91 23.04 -18.59
CA ASP A 278 1.30 24.33 -18.92
C ASP A 278 1.22 25.29 -17.72
N GLY A 279 1.67 24.84 -16.55
CA GLY A 279 1.69 25.60 -15.30
C GLY A 279 0.31 26.04 -14.82
N LYS A 280 -0.78 25.44 -15.36
CA LYS A 280 -2.12 25.75 -14.89
C LYS A 280 -2.32 25.15 -13.50
N GLU A 281 -2.76 26.00 -12.59
CA GLU A 281 -3.23 25.57 -11.27
C GLU A 281 -4.24 24.43 -11.44
N THR A 282 -3.86 23.28 -10.90
CA THR A 282 -4.61 22.03 -10.96
C THR A 282 -4.52 21.40 -9.58
N ASP A 283 -5.68 21.04 -9.03
CA ASP A 283 -5.80 20.45 -7.71
C ASP A 283 -5.08 19.09 -7.61
N ASP A 284 -4.71 18.72 -6.39
CA ASP A 284 -3.95 17.49 -6.14
C ASP A 284 -4.78 16.26 -6.49
N PHE A 285 -6.09 16.28 -6.23
CA PHE A 285 -7.00 15.19 -6.61
C PHE A 285 -6.92 14.89 -8.11
N THR A 286 -6.95 15.90 -8.97
CA THR A 286 -6.88 15.71 -10.43
C THR A 286 -5.55 15.08 -10.85
N LYS A 287 -4.43 15.53 -10.28
CA LYS A 287 -3.09 14.97 -10.58
C LYS A 287 -2.95 13.53 -10.09
N ILE A 288 -3.39 13.26 -8.85
CA ILE A 288 -3.34 11.94 -8.24
C ILE A 288 -4.25 10.95 -8.97
N LYS A 289 -5.46 11.37 -9.35
CA LYS A 289 -6.34 10.56 -10.18
C LYS A 289 -5.70 10.19 -11.52
N TYR A 290 -5.00 11.14 -12.15
CA TYR A 290 -4.33 10.89 -13.42
C TYR A 290 -3.28 9.78 -13.30
N ILE A 291 -2.39 9.85 -12.31
CA ILE A 291 -1.35 8.82 -12.12
C ILE A 291 -1.95 7.48 -11.66
N TYR A 292 -3.03 7.50 -10.87
CA TYR A 292 -3.78 6.31 -10.49
C TYR A 292 -4.33 5.57 -11.71
N ASP A 293 -5.05 6.29 -12.57
CA ASP A 293 -5.62 5.75 -13.82
C ASP A 293 -4.52 5.25 -14.76
N TYR A 294 -3.42 6.00 -14.87
CA TYR A 294 -2.29 5.65 -15.73
C TYR A 294 -1.65 4.33 -15.30
N ILE A 295 -1.33 4.17 -14.01
CA ILE A 295 -0.68 2.95 -13.51
C ILE A 295 -1.57 1.73 -13.78
N ILE A 296 -2.86 1.81 -13.44
CA ILE A 296 -3.81 0.69 -13.58
C ILE A 296 -4.04 0.35 -15.06
N SER A 297 -4.10 1.34 -15.94
CA SER A 297 -4.33 1.11 -17.37
C SER A 297 -3.12 0.53 -18.11
N ASN A 298 -1.93 0.70 -17.55
CA ASN A 298 -0.67 0.36 -18.22
C ASN A 298 0.12 -0.71 -17.45
N THR A 299 -0.51 -1.41 -16.50
CA THR A 299 0.17 -2.45 -15.71
C THR A 299 -0.79 -3.60 -15.43
N ASP A 300 -0.32 -4.83 -15.67
CA ASP A 300 -1.04 -6.03 -15.27
C ASP A 300 -0.53 -6.55 -13.92
N TYR A 301 -1.44 -6.97 -13.03
CA TYR A 301 -1.04 -7.65 -11.81
C TYR A 301 -0.53 -9.07 -12.10
N VAL A 302 0.79 -9.28 -11.99
CA VAL A 302 1.45 -10.55 -12.35
C VAL A 302 2.44 -10.97 -11.26
N LEU A 303 2.07 -12.03 -10.53
CA LEU A 303 2.97 -12.73 -9.61
C LEU A 303 4.19 -13.29 -10.38
N GLY A 304 5.37 -13.19 -9.77
CA GLY A 304 6.62 -13.68 -10.35
C GLY A 304 7.17 -12.92 -11.57
N ALA A 305 6.59 -11.76 -11.94
CA ALA A 305 7.16 -10.90 -12.97
C ALA A 305 8.55 -10.35 -12.55
N ASP A 306 9.40 -10.08 -13.54
CA ASP A 306 10.74 -9.53 -13.32
C ASP A 306 10.63 -8.15 -12.63
N GLU A 307 11.44 -7.95 -11.58
CA GLU A 307 11.50 -6.71 -10.79
C GLU A 307 10.16 -6.28 -10.14
N ASN A 308 9.20 -7.20 -9.96
CA ASN A 308 7.82 -6.90 -9.51
C ASN A 308 7.65 -6.20 -8.14
N GLN A 309 8.75 -5.93 -7.43
CA GLN A 309 8.78 -5.24 -6.13
C GLN A 309 9.22 -3.78 -6.21
N ASN A 310 9.40 -3.23 -7.41
CA ASN A 310 9.94 -1.87 -7.59
C ASN A 310 9.41 -1.17 -8.85
N ILE A 311 9.85 0.07 -9.04
CA ILE A 311 9.36 0.97 -10.11
C ILE A 311 9.66 0.48 -11.53
N ILE A 312 10.68 -0.37 -11.74
CA ILE A 312 11.02 -0.94 -13.05
C ILE A 312 9.83 -1.75 -13.60
N SER A 313 9.22 -2.56 -12.73
CA SER A 313 8.15 -3.46 -13.14
C SER A 313 6.89 -2.77 -13.66
N VAL A 314 6.61 -1.57 -13.16
CA VAL A 314 5.47 -0.75 -13.60
C VAL A 314 5.86 0.14 -14.77
N LEU A 315 6.96 0.88 -14.65
CA LEU A 315 7.32 1.93 -15.61
C LEU A 315 7.95 1.40 -16.90
N LEU A 316 8.57 0.20 -16.87
CA LEU A 316 9.23 -0.40 -18.03
C LEU A 316 8.58 -1.73 -18.44
N ASN A 317 8.24 -2.59 -17.48
CA ASN A 317 7.78 -3.96 -17.78
C ASN A 317 6.26 -4.07 -17.89
N HIS A 318 5.50 -3.09 -17.36
CA HIS A 318 4.04 -3.07 -17.34
C HIS A 318 3.40 -4.30 -16.67
N ARG A 319 4.11 -4.93 -15.72
CA ARG A 319 3.68 -6.16 -15.03
C ARG A 319 4.27 -6.20 -13.62
N SER A 320 3.44 -6.15 -12.60
CA SER A 320 3.93 -5.97 -11.23
C SER A 320 3.05 -6.61 -10.17
N VAL A 321 3.41 -6.46 -8.90
CA VAL A 321 2.57 -6.79 -7.74
C VAL A 321 2.41 -5.55 -6.84
N CYS A 322 1.65 -5.68 -5.75
CA CYS A 322 1.18 -4.54 -4.95
C CYS A 322 2.28 -3.54 -4.57
N ASN A 323 3.45 -4.04 -4.21
CA ASN A 323 4.58 -3.19 -3.82
C ASN A 323 5.17 -2.37 -4.98
N GLY A 324 5.24 -2.92 -6.21
CA GLY A 324 5.67 -2.15 -7.37
C GLY A 324 4.66 -1.07 -7.75
N TYR A 325 3.36 -1.37 -7.69
CA TYR A 325 2.29 -0.37 -7.87
C TYR A 325 2.42 0.76 -6.85
N ALA A 326 2.49 0.42 -5.55
CA ALA A 326 2.52 1.40 -4.47
C ALA A 326 3.78 2.29 -4.48
N LYS A 327 4.95 1.71 -4.76
CA LYS A 327 6.21 2.46 -4.93
C LYS A 327 6.17 3.37 -6.15
N THR A 328 5.61 2.92 -7.26
CA THR A 328 5.54 3.73 -8.48
C THR A 328 4.57 4.89 -8.30
N PHE A 329 3.42 4.66 -7.68
CA PHE A 329 2.49 5.71 -7.32
C PHE A 329 3.11 6.74 -6.37
N GLN A 330 3.80 6.27 -5.32
CA GLN A 330 4.53 7.15 -4.40
C GLN A 330 5.54 8.02 -5.16
N TYR A 331 6.36 7.40 -6.01
CA TYR A 331 7.41 8.10 -6.73
C TYR A 331 6.86 9.15 -7.70
N LEU A 332 5.83 8.81 -8.49
CA LEU A 332 5.18 9.76 -9.39
C LEU A 332 4.49 10.90 -8.61
N SER A 333 3.86 10.60 -7.47
CA SER A 333 3.27 11.61 -6.58
C SER A 333 4.32 12.58 -6.05
N GLN A 334 5.47 12.08 -5.58
CA GLN A 334 6.58 12.88 -5.08
C GLN A 334 7.15 13.81 -6.16
N LEU A 335 7.28 13.32 -7.40
CA LEU A 335 7.73 14.12 -8.55
C LEU A 335 6.74 15.24 -8.91
N LEU A 336 5.46 15.07 -8.59
CA LEU A 336 4.42 16.10 -8.72
C LEU A 336 4.39 17.08 -7.53
N GLY A 337 5.29 16.91 -6.55
CA GLY A 337 5.34 17.71 -5.33
C GLY A 337 4.27 17.34 -4.30
N ILE A 338 3.62 16.18 -4.46
CA ILE A 338 2.52 15.72 -3.62
C ILE A 338 3.04 14.62 -2.67
N PRO A 339 3.12 14.87 -1.35
CA PRO A 339 3.61 13.89 -0.40
C PRO A 339 2.80 12.58 -0.40
N SER A 340 3.52 11.47 -0.46
CA SER A 340 2.95 10.12 -0.40
C SER A 340 3.85 9.20 0.42
N VAL A 341 3.21 8.32 1.19
CA VAL A 341 3.85 7.39 2.13
C VAL A 341 3.52 5.96 1.70
N LEU A 342 4.54 5.14 1.51
CA LEU A 342 4.37 3.70 1.34
C LEU A 342 3.90 3.07 2.67
N VAL A 343 2.82 2.31 2.62
CA VAL A 343 2.27 1.59 3.75
C VAL A 343 2.33 0.10 3.48
N CYS A 344 2.74 -0.66 4.49
CA CYS A 344 2.85 -2.11 4.43
C CYS A 344 2.01 -2.75 5.54
N GLY A 345 1.41 -3.90 5.23
CA GLY A 345 0.52 -4.58 6.16
C GLY A 345 -0.11 -5.83 5.55
N TYR A 346 -1.39 -6.05 5.85
CA TYR A 346 -2.17 -7.15 5.29
C TYR A 346 -3.48 -6.66 4.68
N ALA A 347 -3.86 -7.28 3.57
CA ALA A 347 -5.15 -7.13 2.91
C ALA A 347 -5.56 -8.50 2.32
N ASP A 348 -6.86 -8.81 2.33
CA ASP A 348 -7.41 -10.09 1.82
C ASP A 348 -6.67 -11.36 2.32
N GLY A 349 -6.15 -11.30 3.55
CA GLY A 349 -5.45 -12.42 4.20
C GLY A 349 -4.00 -12.63 3.77
N GLY A 350 -3.45 -11.76 2.93
CA GLY A 350 -2.05 -11.78 2.49
C GLY A 350 -1.29 -10.51 2.90
N LEU A 351 0.03 -10.58 2.81
CA LEU A 351 0.88 -9.38 2.87
C LEU A 351 0.46 -8.42 1.74
N HIS A 352 0.43 -7.12 2.02
CA HIS A 352 0.03 -6.10 1.06
C HIS A 352 0.76 -4.77 1.26
N ALA A 353 0.85 -3.99 0.18
CA ALA A 353 1.41 -2.64 0.17
C ALA A 353 0.47 -1.68 -0.56
N TRP A 354 0.26 -0.51 0.02
CA TRP A 354 -0.59 0.56 -0.49
C TRP A 354 -0.01 1.92 -0.10
N ASN A 355 -0.76 3.01 -0.28
CA ASN A 355 -0.25 4.36 -0.02
C ASN A 355 -1.17 5.20 0.87
N VAL A 356 -0.57 6.20 1.49
CA VAL A 356 -1.27 7.36 2.04
C VAL A 356 -0.75 8.61 1.35
N VAL A 357 -1.64 9.45 0.83
CA VAL A 357 -1.31 10.61 -0.01
C VAL A 357 -1.97 11.87 0.52
N LEU A 358 -1.23 12.99 0.48
CA LEU A 358 -1.72 14.30 0.90
C LEU A 358 -2.35 15.00 -0.31
N MET A 359 -3.67 15.09 -0.37
CA MET A 359 -4.39 15.80 -1.43
C MET A 359 -5.09 17.03 -0.86
N ASP A 360 -4.93 18.19 -1.50
CA ASP A 360 -5.64 19.44 -1.18
C ASP A 360 -5.57 19.79 0.33
N GLY A 361 -4.45 19.45 0.98
CA GLY A 361 -4.16 19.73 2.39
C GLY A 361 -4.64 18.67 3.40
N ALA A 362 -5.18 17.53 2.98
CA ALA A 362 -5.58 16.44 3.87
C ALA A 362 -5.02 15.07 3.43
N TRP A 363 -4.76 14.19 4.40
CA TRP A 363 -4.26 12.84 4.13
C TRP A 363 -5.39 11.87 3.83
N TYR A 364 -5.18 11.03 2.82
CA TYR A 364 -6.11 10.00 2.40
C TYR A 364 -5.41 8.67 2.16
N GLN A 365 -6.09 7.59 2.52
CA GLN A 365 -5.69 6.23 2.17
C GLN A 365 -5.97 5.97 0.68
N MET A 366 -5.04 5.27 0.03
CA MET A 366 -5.07 5.00 -1.40
C MET A 366 -4.53 3.59 -1.69
N ASP A 367 -5.27 2.78 -2.45
CA ASP A 367 -4.76 1.52 -2.97
C ASP A 367 -4.93 1.45 -4.49
N VAL A 368 -3.81 1.57 -5.18
CA VAL A 368 -3.72 1.50 -6.65
C VAL A 368 -3.87 0.06 -7.15
N THR A 369 -3.41 -0.91 -6.37
CA THR A 369 -3.48 -2.33 -6.73
C THR A 369 -4.94 -2.79 -6.76
N PHE A 370 -5.71 -2.46 -5.72
CA PHE A 370 -7.13 -2.81 -5.65
C PHE A 370 -8.01 -1.95 -6.58
N GLY A 371 -7.40 -0.99 -7.30
CA GLY A 371 -8.01 -0.29 -8.42
C GLY A 371 -8.07 -1.11 -9.70
N GLU A 372 -7.23 -2.13 -9.86
CA GLU A 372 -7.29 -3.04 -11.00
C GLU A 372 -8.41 -4.08 -10.81
N TYR A 373 -9.64 -3.72 -11.18
CA TYR A 373 -10.78 -4.62 -11.03
C TYR A 373 -10.91 -5.56 -12.23
N GLN A 374 -10.62 -6.83 -12.01
CA GLN A 374 -10.73 -7.86 -13.04
C GLN A 374 -12.20 -8.23 -13.30
N THR A 375 -12.64 -8.06 -14.56
CA THR A 375 -13.97 -8.49 -14.98
C THR A 375 -13.91 -9.73 -15.86
N THR A 376 -14.73 -10.73 -15.54
CA THR A 376 -14.89 -11.92 -16.37
C THR A 376 -16.17 -11.79 -17.20
N ASN A 377 -16.13 -11.05 -18.30
CA ASN A 377 -17.26 -10.96 -19.23
C ASN A 377 -17.00 -11.80 -20.49
N GLY A 378 -17.68 -12.95 -20.60
CA GLY A 378 -17.75 -13.71 -21.84
C GLY A 378 -16.47 -14.41 -22.31
N GLY A 379 -15.48 -14.59 -21.43
CA GLY A 379 -14.25 -15.34 -21.72
C GLY A 379 -13.06 -14.51 -22.20
N ASN A 380 -13.18 -13.17 -22.21
CA ASN A 380 -12.04 -12.26 -22.28
C ASN A 380 -11.86 -11.63 -20.90
N ASP A 381 -10.68 -11.80 -20.31
CA ASP A 381 -10.30 -11.06 -19.10
C ASP A 381 -10.04 -9.61 -19.52
N SER A 382 -10.81 -8.67 -18.94
CA SER A 382 -10.58 -7.24 -19.10
C SER A 382 -10.57 -6.58 -17.73
N SER A 383 -9.56 -5.76 -17.47
CA SER A 383 -9.50 -4.93 -16.26
C SER A 383 -10.32 -3.65 -16.46
N ILE A 384 -11.01 -3.23 -15.41
CA ILE A 384 -11.69 -1.95 -15.30
C ILE A 384 -11.02 -1.22 -14.13
N ILE A 385 -10.80 0.08 -14.26
CA ILE A 385 -10.37 0.90 -13.13
C ILE A 385 -11.51 1.00 -12.12
N SER A 386 -11.31 0.49 -10.92
CA SER A 386 -12.17 0.69 -9.76
C SER A 386 -11.65 1.87 -8.94
N TYR A 387 -12.55 2.73 -8.49
CA TYR A 387 -12.21 3.83 -7.58
C TYR A 387 -12.59 3.52 -6.11
N ALA A 388 -12.90 2.26 -5.80
CA ALA A 388 -13.35 1.83 -4.47
C ALA A 388 -12.36 2.14 -3.34
N TYR A 389 -11.06 2.22 -3.68
CA TYR A 389 -9.96 2.52 -2.75
C TYR A 389 -9.27 3.85 -3.05
N PHE A 390 -9.99 4.78 -3.69
CA PHE A 390 -9.47 6.11 -4.02
C PHE A 390 -9.94 7.16 -3.00
N GLY A 391 -9.00 7.68 -2.21
CA GLY A 391 -9.26 8.78 -1.29
C GLY A 391 -10.08 8.35 -0.07
N LEU A 392 -9.68 7.27 0.61
CA LEU A 392 -10.40 6.72 1.76
C LEU A 392 -9.95 7.35 3.09
N THR A 393 -10.84 7.30 4.08
CA THR A 393 -10.47 7.47 5.49
C THR A 393 -9.83 6.20 6.05
N ASP A 394 -9.18 6.30 7.22
CA ASP A 394 -8.64 5.16 7.95
C ASP A 394 -9.72 4.14 8.31
N THR A 395 -10.92 4.61 8.68
CA THR A 395 -12.05 3.73 9.02
C THR A 395 -12.48 2.88 7.83
N GLU A 396 -12.49 3.47 6.64
CA GLU A 396 -12.88 2.76 5.40
C GLU A 396 -11.78 1.83 4.90
N MET A 397 -10.52 2.25 4.96
CA MET A 397 -9.38 1.42 4.55
C MET A 397 -9.23 0.20 5.47
N TYR A 398 -9.31 0.41 6.79
CA TYR A 398 -9.11 -0.66 7.77
C TYR A 398 -10.30 -1.60 7.97
N ALA A 399 -11.36 -1.44 7.16
CA ALA A 399 -12.42 -2.45 7.06
C ALA A 399 -11.87 -3.81 6.55
N ASN A 400 -10.84 -3.78 5.69
CA ASN A 400 -10.17 -4.98 5.19
C ASN A 400 -8.63 -4.88 5.08
N HIS A 401 -8.04 -3.75 5.47
CA HIS A 401 -6.60 -3.59 5.59
C HIS A 401 -6.16 -3.53 7.05
N SER A 402 -4.92 -3.95 7.34
CA SER A 402 -4.32 -3.81 8.66
C SER A 402 -2.83 -3.50 8.56
N LEU A 403 -2.32 -2.63 9.44
CA LEU A 403 -0.95 -2.14 9.39
C LEU A 403 0.06 -3.12 9.99
N TYR A 404 1.27 -3.16 9.42
CA TYR A 404 2.43 -3.76 10.06
C TYR A 404 3.06 -2.83 11.13
N ASN A 405 2.79 -1.53 11.07
CA ASN A 405 3.29 -0.48 11.98
C ASN A 405 4.82 -0.30 11.99
N THR A 406 5.50 -0.42 10.84
CA THR A 406 6.95 -0.11 10.71
C THR A 406 7.26 1.37 10.57
N ILE A 407 6.36 2.14 9.96
CA ILE A 407 6.49 3.58 9.79
C ILE A 407 5.24 4.25 10.38
N PRO A 408 5.38 5.37 11.12
CA PRO A 408 4.24 6.15 11.57
C PRO A 408 3.41 6.66 10.39
N VAL A 409 2.19 6.15 10.21
CA VAL A 409 1.28 6.55 9.13
C VAL A 409 0.45 7.76 9.57
N PRO A 410 0.27 8.81 8.73
CA PRO A 410 -0.54 9.95 9.09
C PRO A 410 -2.04 9.58 9.11
N THR A 411 -2.80 10.19 10.02
CA THR A 411 -4.24 9.91 10.18
C THR A 411 -5.04 10.43 8.99
N CYS A 412 -5.86 9.57 8.40
CA CYS A 412 -6.74 9.91 7.29
C CYS A 412 -8.20 9.99 7.79
N SER A 413 -8.71 11.21 7.96
CA SER A 413 -10.08 11.46 8.45
C SER A 413 -10.94 12.31 7.51
N ALA A 414 -10.33 12.85 6.45
CA ALA A 414 -11.03 13.65 5.45
C ALA A 414 -11.70 12.74 4.40
N ALA A 415 -12.81 13.23 3.84
CA ALA A 415 -13.56 12.54 2.78
C ALA A 415 -13.78 13.41 1.53
N ALA A 416 -13.27 14.66 1.51
CA ALA A 416 -13.55 15.61 0.44
C ALA A 416 -12.99 15.16 -0.92
N ASP A 417 -11.81 14.52 -0.92
CA ASP A 417 -11.15 13.98 -2.10
C ASP A 417 -11.35 12.48 -2.28
N ASN A 418 -12.32 11.91 -1.57
CA ASN A 418 -12.85 10.60 -1.95
C ASN A 418 -13.44 10.70 -3.36
N TYR A 419 -13.14 9.73 -4.22
CA TYR A 419 -13.58 9.78 -5.62
C TYR A 419 -15.09 9.98 -5.77
N TYR A 420 -15.90 9.23 -5.00
CA TYR A 420 -17.35 9.26 -5.14
C TYR A 420 -17.95 10.55 -4.57
N VAL A 421 -17.32 11.13 -3.53
CA VAL A 421 -17.70 12.45 -3.00
C VAL A 421 -17.37 13.54 -4.01
N LYS A 422 -16.14 13.57 -4.52
CA LYS A 422 -15.66 14.60 -5.45
C LYS A 422 -16.42 14.58 -6.78
N THR A 423 -16.81 13.39 -7.26
CA THR A 423 -17.55 13.22 -8.53
C THR A 423 -19.07 13.28 -8.40
N GLY A 424 -19.61 13.36 -7.18
CA GLY A 424 -21.06 13.39 -6.94
C GLY A 424 -21.76 12.05 -7.21
N THR A 425 -21.06 10.93 -6.97
CA THR A 425 -21.57 9.56 -7.12
C THR A 425 -21.62 8.80 -5.79
N TYR A 426 -21.62 9.54 -4.68
CA TYR A 426 -21.84 9.03 -3.32
C TYR A 426 -23.31 9.28 -2.90
N PHE A 427 -24.02 8.22 -2.52
CA PHE A 427 -25.46 8.29 -2.21
C PHE A 427 -25.77 7.87 -0.78
N THR A 428 -26.51 8.72 -0.07
CA THR A 428 -27.06 8.42 1.28
C THR A 428 -28.52 7.96 1.24
N SER A 429 -29.06 7.73 0.03
CA SER A 429 -30.41 7.22 -0.17
C SER A 429 -30.55 6.55 -1.54
N ALA A 430 -31.51 5.65 -1.68
CA ALA A 430 -31.76 4.94 -2.94
C ALA A 430 -32.66 5.74 -3.91
N ASP A 431 -32.22 6.93 -4.30
CA ASP A 431 -32.85 7.75 -5.34
C ASP A 431 -32.50 7.24 -6.74
N ILE A 432 -33.32 6.31 -7.22
CA ILE A 432 -33.14 5.66 -8.53
C ILE A 432 -33.30 6.64 -9.69
N SER A 433 -34.04 7.73 -9.50
CA SER A 433 -34.18 8.73 -10.56
C SER A 433 -32.86 9.46 -10.76
N GLU A 434 -32.27 9.96 -9.68
CA GLU A 434 -30.97 10.64 -9.73
C GLU A 434 -29.86 9.71 -10.25
N ILE A 435 -29.73 8.51 -9.67
CA ILE A 435 -28.73 7.52 -10.08
C ILE A 435 -28.92 7.16 -11.56
N GLY A 436 -30.15 6.94 -11.99
CA GLY A 436 -30.48 6.59 -13.37
C GLY A 436 -30.12 7.70 -14.36
N GLU A 437 -30.38 8.98 -14.03
CA GLU A 437 -29.97 10.10 -14.88
C GLU A 437 -28.44 10.23 -14.99
N LEU A 438 -27.70 9.95 -13.92
CA LEU A 438 -26.24 9.92 -13.95
C LEU A 438 -25.70 8.78 -14.82
N ILE A 439 -26.29 7.58 -14.73
CA ILE A 439 -25.96 6.44 -15.62
C ILE A 439 -26.23 6.81 -17.08
N ARG A 440 -27.39 7.41 -17.38
CA ARG A 440 -27.73 7.88 -18.74
C ARG A 440 -26.73 8.91 -19.24
N LYS A 441 -26.34 9.86 -18.38
CA LYS A 441 -25.34 10.89 -18.71
C LYS A 441 -23.99 10.27 -19.04
N ALA A 442 -23.50 9.36 -18.21
CA ALA A 442 -22.25 8.62 -18.45
C ALA A 442 -22.30 7.90 -19.82
N GLN A 443 -23.39 7.16 -20.09
CA GLN A 443 -23.57 6.52 -21.40
C GLN A 443 -23.57 7.53 -22.55
N SER A 444 -24.24 8.67 -22.40
CA SER A 444 -24.31 9.70 -23.44
C SER A 444 -22.96 10.38 -23.72
N ASN A 445 -22.04 10.35 -22.74
CA ASN A 445 -20.66 10.81 -22.90
C ASN A 445 -19.75 9.77 -23.56
N GLY A 446 -20.27 8.58 -23.88
CA GLY A 446 -19.48 7.48 -24.45
C GLY A 446 -18.76 6.62 -23.40
N GLU A 447 -19.09 6.77 -22.12
CA GLU A 447 -18.58 5.89 -21.07
C GLU A 447 -19.31 4.53 -21.13
N HIS A 448 -18.62 3.47 -20.75
CA HIS A 448 -19.16 2.09 -20.70
C HIS A 448 -19.26 1.55 -19.27
N VAL A 449 -18.81 2.34 -18.30
CA VAL A 449 -18.75 2.00 -16.89
C VAL A 449 -19.30 3.17 -16.09
N PHE A 450 -20.17 2.87 -15.14
CA PHE A 450 -20.61 3.82 -14.12
C PHE A 450 -20.32 3.22 -12.75
N GLN A 451 -19.78 4.01 -11.83
CA GLN A 451 -19.51 3.56 -10.47
C GLN A 451 -20.21 4.46 -9.47
N LEU A 452 -20.70 3.88 -8.39
CA LEU A 452 -21.28 4.61 -7.28
C LEU A 452 -20.84 4.02 -5.95
N ARG A 453 -20.90 4.84 -4.90
CA ARG A 453 -20.72 4.42 -3.51
C ARG A 453 -21.93 4.82 -2.70
N THR A 454 -22.18 4.09 -1.61
CA THR A 454 -23.26 4.41 -0.67
C THR A 454 -22.74 4.52 0.76
N ASP A 455 -23.52 5.19 1.60
CA ASP A 455 -23.23 5.31 3.02
C ASP A 455 -23.35 3.97 3.78
N THR A 456 -24.28 3.11 3.34
CA THR A 456 -24.62 1.86 4.02
C THR A 456 -24.91 0.73 3.05
N ASP A 457 -24.69 -0.49 3.51
CA ASP A 457 -25.09 -1.71 2.82
C ASP A 457 -26.60 -1.73 2.50
N GLU A 458 -27.45 -1.19 3.37
CA GLU A 458 -28.91 -1.16 3.16
C GLU A 458 -29.31 -0.28 1.97
N THR A 459 -28.69 0.91 1.86
CA THR A 459 -28.85 1.79 0.70
C THR A 459 -28.39 1.06 -0.57
N MET A 460 -27.23 0.41 -0.54
CA MET A 460 -26.68 -0.35 -1.67
C MET A 460 -27.63 -1.47 -2.12
N GLN A 461 -28.11 -2.31 -1.19
CA GLN A 461 -29.02 -3.42 -1.51
C GLN A 461 -30.32 -2.91 -2.11
N THR A 462 -30.84 -1.79 -1.62
CA THR A 462 -32.04 -1.16 -2.19
C THR A 462 -31.81 -0.66 -3.62
N ILE A 463 -30.64 -0.09 -3.90
CA ILE A 463 -30.25 0.34 -5.25
C ILE A 463 -30.14 -0.87 -6.18
N ILE A 464 -29.45 -1.92 -5.76
CA ILE A 464 -29.26 -3.14 -6.55
C ILE A 464 -30.62 -3.78 -6.87
N ASP A 465 -31.51 -3.94 -5.88
CA ASP A 465 -32.83 -4.51 -6.09
C ASP A 465 -33.65 -3.72 -7.11
N LYS A 466 -33.73 -2.40 -6.92
CA LYS A 466 -34.51 -1.54 -7.83
C LYS A 466 -33.92 -1.48 -9.24
N LEU A 467 -32.61 -1.30 -9.39
CA LEU A 467 -31.99 -1.19 -10.72
C LEU A 467 -32.01 -2.53 -11.47
N PHE A 468 -31.66 -3.63 -10.81
CA PHE A 468 -31.38 -4.90 -11.49
C PHE A 468 -32.48 -5.95 -11.30
N SER A 469 -32.94 -6.20 -10.07
CA SER A 469 -34.02 -7.19 -9.83
C SER A 469 -35.35 -6.71 -10.43
N GLN A 470 -35.67 -5.43 -10.26
CA GLN A 470 -36.86 -4.79 -10.82
C GLN A 470 -36.64 -4.21 -12.23
N GLN A 471 -35.43 -4.37 -12.78
CA GLN A 471 -35.07 -3.97 -14.14
C GLN A 471 -35.25 -2.47 -14.46
N LEU A 472 -35.28 -1.58 -13.46
CA LEU A 472 -35.44 -0.14 -13.70
C LEU A 472 -34.25 0.48 -14.43
N ILE A 473 -33.09 -0.17 -14.46
CA ILE A 473 -31.91 0.31 -15.18
C ILE A 473 -32.17 0.52 -16.68
N TYR A 474 -33.03 -0.29 -17.29
CA TYR A 474 -33.36 -0.19 -18.72
C TYR A 474 -34.22 1.04 -19.08
N ASN A 475 -34.73 1.77 -18.08
CA ASN A 475 -35.37 3.07 -18.29
C ASN A 475 -34.33 4.19 -18.56
N TYR A 476 -33.06 3.93 -18.27
CA TYR A 476 -31.98 4.92 -18.34
C TYR A 476 -30.97 4.61 -19.43
N LEU A 477 -30.80 3.33 -19.79
CA LEU A 477 -29.91 2.89 -20.84
C LEU A 477 -30.58 2.91 -22.21
N THR A 478 -29.83 3.31 -23.23
CA THR A 478 -30.26 3.28 -24.64
C THR A 478 -29.37 2.34 -25.45
N ASN A 479 -29.96 1.56 -26.36
CA ASN A 479 -29.24 0.66 -27.27
C ASN A 479 -28.33 -0.41 -26.60
N VAL A 480 -28.59 -0.77 -25.34
CA VAL A 480 -27.83 -1.80 -24.61
C VAL A 480 -28.53 -3.16 -24.74
N ARG A 481 -27.78 -4.20 -25.12
CA ARG A 481 -28.30 -5.58 -25.16
C ARG A 481 -28.40 -6.23 -23.78
N SER A 482 -27.45 -5.91 -22.91
CA SER A 482 -27.35 -6.41 -21.54
C SER A 482 -26.43 -5.50 -20.74
N CYS A 483 -26.76 -5.29 -19.48
CA CYS A 483 -25.91 -4.60 -18.51
C CYS A 483 -25.54 -5.58 -17.39
N SER A 484 -24.34 -5.44 -16.83
CA SER A 484 -23.86 -6.19 -15.67
C SER A 484 -23.45 -5.25 -14.55
N TYR A 485 -23.35 -5.79 -13.33
CA TYR A 485 -22.83 -5.05 -12.19
C TYR A 485 -21.94 -5.94 -11.33
N ALA A 486 -21.07 -5.29 -10.58
CA ALA A 486 -20.04 -5.85 -9.74
C ALA A 486 -19.98 -5.06 -8.42
N PRO A 487 -20.43 -5.64 -7.30
CA PRO A 487 -20.29 -4.99 -6.00
C PRO A 487 -18.87 -5.14 -5.45
N VAL A 488 -18.40 -4.14 -4.71
CA VAL A 488 -17.22 -4.18 -3.84
C VAL A 488 -17.72 -3.98 -2.40
N PRO A 489 -18.14 -5.06 -1.71
CA PRO A 489 -18.87 -4.95 -0.44
C PRO A 489 -18.06 -4.27 0.68
N SER A 490 -16.75 -4.49 0.74
CA SER A 490 -15.88 -3.85 1.75
C SER A 490 -15.87 -2.32 1.69
N GLN A 491 -16.32 -1.75 0.57
CA GLN A 491 -16.29 -0.31 0.32
C GLN A 491 -17.68 0.28 -0.01
N ASN A 492 -18.76 -0.49 0.12
CA ASN A 492 -20.11 -0.07 -0.27
C ASN A 492 -20.15 0.54 -1.68
N THR A 493 -19.37 -0.03 -2.60
CA THR A 493 -19.23 0.44 -3.99
C THR A 493 -19.89 -0.53 -4.95
N LEU A 494 -20.44 0.00 -6.04
CA LEU A 494 -21.04 -0.75 -7.14
C LEU A 494 -20.48 -0.25 -8.47
N ILE A 495 -19.94 -1.17 -9.25
CA ILE A 495 -19.48 -0.95 -10.62
C ILE A 495 -20.55 -1.49 -11.57
N ILE A 496 -20.98 -0.69 -12.52
CA ILE A 496 -22.01 -1.03 -13.51
C ILE A 496 -21.37 -0.94 -14.89
N THR A 497 -21.55 -1.96 -15.72
CA THR A 497 -21.01 -2.01 -17.10
C THR A 497 -22.15 -2.22 -18.10
N PHE A 498 -22.18 -1.43 -19.18
CA PHE A 498 -23.31 -1.42 -20.13
C PHE A 498 -22.92 -1.22 -21.60
#